data_AF-P0CH42-F1
#
_entry.id   AF-P0CH42-F1
#
_cell.length_a   1.000
_cell.length_b   1.000
_cell.length_c   1.000
_cell.angle_alpha   90.00
_cell.angle_beta   90.00
_cell.angle_gamma   90.00
#
_symmetry.space_group_name_H-M   'P 1'
#
loop_
_entity.id
_entity.type
_entity.pdbx_description
1 polymer ?
#
loop_
_entity_poly.entity_id
_entity_poly.type
_entity_poly.pdbx_seq_one_letter_code
_entity_poly.pdbx_strand_id
1 'polypeptide(L)' 'GVPCRCDSDGPSVHGNTLSGTVWVGSCASGWHKCNTEHNIFHECCKE' A
#
# COMPACT_ATOMS: atom_id res chain seq x y z
N GLY A 1 3.08 -10.16 2.73
CA GLY A 1 2.30 -9.26 3.59
C GLY A 1 0.85 -9.28 3.15
N VAL A 2 0.01 -8.46 3.78
CA VAL A 2 -1.40 -8.29 3.36
C VAL A 2 -1.41 -7.40 2.13
N PRO A 3 -2.02 -7.78 0.99
CA PRO A 3 -2.13 -6.89 -0.14
C PRO A 3 -3.01 -5.69 0.21
N CYS A 4 -2.60 -4.50 -0.19
CA CYS A 4 -3.30 -3.25 0.06
C CYS A 4 -3.32 -2.38 -1.19
N ARG A 5 -4.26 -1.43 -1.19
CA ARG A 5 -4.50 -0.56 -2.32
C ARG A 5 -3.59 0.65 -2.25
N CYS A 6 -2.96 0.96 -3.37
CA CYS A 6 -2.18 2.18 -3.55
C CYS A 6 -3.04 3.31 -4.14
N ASP A 7 -2.62 4.57 -4.03
CA ASP A 7 -3.34 5.69 -4.68
C ASP A 7 -3.33 5.57 -6.21
N SER A 8 -2.26 4.98 -6.77
CA SER A 8 -2.10 4.73 -8.21
C SER A 8 -3.06 3.68 -8.78
N ASP A 9 -3.67 2.87 -7.92
CA ASP A 9 -4.62 1.83 -8.30
C ASP A 9 -5.98 2.43 -8.76
N GLY A 10 -6.20 3.73 -8.53
CA GLY A 10 -7.43 4.43 -8.93
C GLY A 10 -8.65 4.01 -8.11
N PRO A 11 -9.83 4.63 -8.30
CA PRO A 11 -10.98 4.54 -7.40
C PRO A 11 -11.88 3.30 -7.60
N SER A 12 -11.74 2.58 -8.71
CA SER A 12 -12.55 1.39 -9.01
C SER A 12 -12.21 0.22 -8.08
N VAL A 13 -13.20 -0.40 -7.43
CA VAL A 13 -13.01 -1.60 -6.58
C VAL A 13 -13.02 -2.91 -7.38
N HIS A 14 -13.66 -2.91 -8.55
CA HIS A 14 -13.75 -4.08 -9.42
C HIS A 14 -12.61 -4.07 -10.44
N GLY A 15 -11.77 -5.11 -10.43
CA GLY A 15 -10.58 -5.21 -11.29
C GLY A 15 -9.33 -4.50 -10.75
N ASN A 16 -9.38 -4.00 -9.51
CA ASN A 16 -8.24 -3.33 -8.94
C ASN A 16 -7.22 -4.32 -8.40
N THR A 17 -6.07 -4.41 -9.07
CA THR A 17 -4.92 -5.15 -8.55
C THR A 17 -4.39 -4.39 -7.34
N LEU A 18 -4.66 -4.89 -6.14
CA LEU A 18 -4.00 -4.46 -4.90
C LEU A 18 -2.49 -4.57 -5.10
N SER A 19 -1.87 -3.49 -5.56
CA SER A 19 -0.48 -3.50 -6.03
C SER A 19 0.50 -3.22 -4.90
N GLY A 20 0.00 -2.81 -3.73
CA GLY A 20 0.77 -2.61 -2.53
C GLY A 20 0.74 -3.81 -1.59
N THR A 21 1.66 -3.81 -0.64
CA THR A 21 1.72 -4.74 0.49
C THR A 21 1.79 -3.94 1.79
N VAL A 22 0.99 -4.33 2.78
CA VAL A 22 1.02 -3.76 4.12
C VAL A 22 2.30 -4.18 4.83
N TRP A 23 3.02 -3.19 5.35
CA TRP A 23 4.18 -3.34 6.22
C TRP A 23 3.87 -2.76 7.59
N VAL A 24 4.20 -3.50 8.66
CA VAL A 24 4.03 -3.02 10.04
C VAL A 24 5.20 -2.09 10.38
N GLY A 25 4.89 -0.89 10.88
CA GLY A 25 5.88 0.16 11.11
C GLY A 25 6.15 0.99 9.86
N SER A 26 7.15 0.61 9.07
CA SER A 26 7.58 1.37 7.89
C SER A 26 7.88 0.45 6.71
N CYS A 27 7.82 1.01 5.49
CA CYS A 27 8.19 0.29 4.29
C CYS A 27 9.62 -0.28 4.36
N ALA A 28 9.81 -1.47 3.78
CA ALA A 28 11.14 -2.04 3.61
C ALA A 28 12.04 -1.16 2.74
N SER A 29 13.36 -1.35 2.87
CA SER A 29 14.31 -0.70 1.98
C SER A 29 14.01 -1.04 0.51
N GLY A 30 13.94 -0.01 -0.34
CA GLY A 30 13.55 -0.12 -1.74
C GLY A 30 12.04 0.01 -1.99
N TRP A 31 11.21 -0.09 -0.96
CA TRP A 31 9.77 0.13 -1.06
C TRP A 31 9.41 1.56 -0.66
N HIS A 32 8.29 2.05 -1.17
CA HIS A 32 7.79 3.40 -0.91
C HIS A 32 6.34 3.32 -0.46
N LYS A 33 5.96 4.23 0.44
CA LYS A 33 4.55 4.37 0.82
C LYS A 33 3.74 4.74 -0.42
N CYS A 34 2.75 3.92 -0.75
CA CYS A 34 2.04 4.01 -2.02
C CYS A 34 0.61 4.55 -1.88
N ASN A 35 0.15 4.73 -0.65
CA ASN A 35 -1.12 5.40 -0.37
C ASN A 35 -0.93 6.51 0.68
N THR A 36 -1.86 7.45 0.67
CA THR A 36 -1.94 8.55 1.64
C THR A 36 -2.64 8.16 2.93
N GLU A 37 -3.09 6.90 3.07
CA GLU A 37 -3.66 6.42 4.32
C GLU A 37 -2.61 6.47 5.44
N HIS A 38 -2.96 7.22 6.48
CA HIS A 38 -2.11 7.38 7.65
C HIS A 38 -2.57 6.38 8.70
N ASN A 39 -1.97 5.19 8.70
CA ASN A 39 -2.14 4.23 9.79
C ASN A 39 -0.89 4.25 10.68
N ILE A 40 -1.10 4.44 11.98
CA ILE A 40 0.00 4.58 12.95
C ILE A 40 0.76 3.26 13.11
N PHE A 41 0.10 2.13 12.84
CA PHE A 41 0.66 0.80 13.03
C PHE A 41 1.23 0.18 11.76
N HIS A 42 0.80 0.64 10.58
CA HIS A 42 1.19 0.02 9.32
C HIS A 42 1.11 0.98 8.15
N GLU A 43 1.95 0.74 7.15
CA GLU A 43 1.98 1.50 5.90
C GLU A 43 1.70 0.56 4.73
N CYS A 44 0.94 1.04 3.76
CA CYS A 44 0.80 0.35 2.49
C CYS A 44 1.97 0.78 1.59
N CYS A 45 2.79 -0.19 1.21
CA CYS A 45 4.03 0.06 0.48
C CYS A 45 4.01 -0.63 -0.88
N LYS A 46 4.66 -0.03 -1.88
CA LYS A 46 4.87 -0.59 -3.21
C LYS A 46 6.34 -0.45 -3.61
N GLU A 47 6.82 -1.38 -4.42
CA GLU A 47 8.14 -1.33 -5.08
C GLU A 47 8.19 -0.34 -6.25
#